data_AF-A0A371M2L3-F1
#
_entry.id   AF-A0A371M2L3-F1
#
_cell.length_a   1.000
_cell.length_b   1.000
_cell.length_c   1.000
_cell.angle_alpha   90.00
_cell.angle_beta   90.00
_cell.angle_gamma   90.00
#
_symmetry.space_group_name_H-M   'P 1'
#
loop_
_entity.id
_entity.type
_entity.pdbx_description
1 polymer ?
#
loop_
_entity_poly.entity_id
_entity_poly.type
_entity_poly.pdbx_seq_one_letter_code
_entity_poly.pdbx_strand_id
1 'polypeptide(L)'
;MVSRRTKAVAEFGLALLTALWMVSMRRLLRSSDDESYEPTPLSPGGLAVGGVWGAGQVWAYDRDSWKVRTRRRRALVVSFLGIAVERRLLPRTESFRYSLGLGRVLGVLGYRAWYGLLRPLPGDE
;
A
#
# COMPACT_ATOMS: atom_id res chain seq x y z
N MET A 1 7.46 22.80 -11.33
CA MET A 1 7.90 21.41 -11.09
C MET A 1 7.70 21.12 -9.60
N VAL A 2 6.85 20.17 -9.23
CA VAL A 2 6.63 19.83 -7.82
C VAL A 2 7.88 19.11 -7.30
N SER A 3 8.42 19.55 -6.16
CA SER A 3 9.57 18.87 -5.52
C SER A 3 9.21 17.42 -5.20
N ARG A 4 10.16 16.50 -5.41
CA ARG A 4 9.97 15.07 -5.11
C ARG A 4 9.55 14.86 -3.66
N ARG A 5 10.04 15.72 -2.75
CA ARG A 5 9.65 15.74 -1.34
C ARG A 5 8.17 16.08 -1.14
N THR A 6 7.64 17.08 -1.84
CA THR A 6 6.21 17.46 -1.77
C THR A 6 5.33 16.30 -2.24
N LYS A 7 5.74 15.58 -3.29
CA LYS A 7 5.03 14.39 -3.76
C LYS A 7 5.05 13.27 -2.71
N ALA A 8 6.19 13.00 -2.08
CA ALA A 8 6.30 12.00 -1.02
C ALA A 8 5.42 12.32 0.19
N VAL A 9 5.35 13.59 0.61
CA VAL A 9 4.47 14.05 1.70
C VAL A 9 2.99 13.93 1.33
N ALA A 10 2.62 14.27 0.10
CA ALA A 10 1.24 14.09 -0.37
C ALA A 10 0.84 12.61 -0.41
N GLU A 11 1.73 11.73 -0.87
CA GLU A 11 1.52 10.28 -0.85
C GLU A 11 1.41 9.73 0.58
N PHE A 12 2.22 10.25 1.52
CA PHE A 12 2.09 9.92 2.93
C PHE A 12 0.72 10.34 3.49
N GLY A 13 0.30 11.58 3.25
CA GLY A 13 -0.99 12.09 3.72
C GLY A 13 -2.17 11.30 3.13
N LEU A 14 -2.14 10.99 1.84
CA LEU A 14 -3.16 10.17 1.19
C LEU A 14 -3.20 8.74 1.76
N ALA A 15 -2.04 8.12 1.97
CA ALA A 15 -1.97 6.78 2.58
C ALA A 15 -2.50 6.80 4.02
N LEU A 16 -2.23 7.87 4.78
CA LEU A 16 -2.72 8.03 6.15
C LEU A 16 -4.24 8.15 6.18
N LEU A 17 -4.80 9.01 5.33
CA LEU A 17 -6.25 9.16 5.19
C LEU A 17 -6.90 7.85 4.77
N THR A 18 -6.29 7.11 3.84
CA THR A 18 -6.79 5.80 3.39
C THR A 18 -6.79 4.78 4.52
N ALA A 19 -5.72 4.70 5.32
CA ALA A 19 -5.63 3.81 6.46
C ALA A 19 -6.68 4.15 7.52
N LEU A 20 -6.82 5.44 7.85
CA LEU A 20 -7.84 5.92 8.79
C LEU A 20 -9.25 5.61 8.28
N TRP A 21 -9.54 5.84 7.00
CA TRP A 21 -10.80 5.47 6.38
C TRP A 21 -11.09 3.98 6.49
N MET A 22 -10.12 3.12 6.15
CA MET A 22 -10.27 1.66 6.26
C MET A 22 -10.57 1.20 7.68
N VAL A 23 -9.90 1.78 8.68
CA VAL A 23 -10.11 1.47 10.10
C VAL A 23 -11.47 1.99 10.58
N SER A 24 -11.83 3.24 10.24
CA SER A 24 -13.10 3.84 10.59
C SER A 24 -14.28 3.10 9.97
N MET A 25 -14.19 2.74 8.69
CA MET A 25 -15.23 1.95 8.01
C MET A 25 -15.41 0.58 8.68
N ARG A 26 -14.31 -0.09 9.06
CA ARG A 26 -14.37 -1.35 9.81
C ARG A 26 -15.02 -1.18 11.19
N ARG A 27 -14.78 -0.05 11.87
CA ARG A 27 -15.40 0.28 13.16
C ARG A 27 -16.90 0.58 13.00
N LEU A 28 -17.28 1.32 11.97
CA LEU A 28 -18.68 1.65 11.67
C LEU A 28 -19.49 0.39 11.35
N LEU A 29 -18.97 -0.47 10.47
CA LEU A 29 -19.58 -1.77 10.17
C LEU A 29 -19.71 -2.66 11.41
N ARG A 30 -18.73 -2.60 12.33
CA ARG A 30 -18.79 -3.31 13.61
C ARG A 30 -19.85 -2.74 14.56
N SER A 31 -20.20 -1.45 14.47
CA SER A 31 -21.18 -0.80 15.35
C SER A 31 -22.62 -0.88 14.84
N SER A 32 -22.84 -1.24 13.57
CA SER A 32 -24.15 -1.21 12.93
C SER A 32 -24.88 -2.55 12.89
N ASP A 33 -24.21 -3.68 13.15
CA ASP A 33 -24.81 -5.01 13.02
C ASP A 33 -25.21 -5.63 14.37
N ASP A 34 -26.51 -5.95 14.47
CA ASP A 34 -27.12 -6.88 15.43
C ASP A 34 -26.43 -8.26 15.37
N GLU A 35 -25.82 -8.67 16.48
CA GLU A 35 -25.38 -10.01 16.96
C GLU A 35 -24.88 -11.14 16.02
N SER A 36 -24.97 -11.03 14.69
CA SER A 36 -24.83 -12.16 13.75
C SER A 36 -23.63 -12.05 12.80
N TYR A 37 -22.98 -10.89 12.72
CA TYR A 37 -21.82 -10.69 11.84
C TYR A 37 -20.51 -10.97 12.60
N GLU A 38 -19.96 -12.18 12.43
CA GLU A 38 -18.61 -12.45 12.92
C GLU A 38 -17.59 -11.57 12.15
N PRO A 39 -16.83 -10.70 12.82
CA PRO A 39 -15.93 -9.78 12.15
C PRO A 39 -14.86 -10.56 11.41
N THR A 40 -14.70 -10.28 10.12
CA THR A 40 -13.68 -10.91 9.30
C THR A 40 -12.31 -10.77 9.99
N PRO A 41 -11.67 -11.88 10.41
CA PRO A 41 -10.46 -11.82 11.20
C PRO A 41 -9.33 -11.23 10.35
N LEU A 42 -8.49 -10.40 10.96
CA LEU A 42 -7.29 -9.92 10.27
C LEU A 42 -6.36 -11.10 10.02
N SER A 43 -5.85 -11.20 8.80
CA SER A 43 -4.83 -12.17 8.44
C SER A 43 -3.46 -11.52 8.63
N PRO A 44 -2.65 -11.98 9.60
CA PRO A 44 -1.29 -11.46 9.80
C PRO A 44 -0.44 -11.65 8.53
N GLY A 45 -0.63 -12.77 7.83
CA GLY A 45 0.02 -13.04 6.54
C GLY A 45 -0.40 -12.03 5.46
N GLY A 46 -1.70 -11.72 5.36
CA GLY A 46 -2.19 -10.68 4.45
C GLY A 46 -1.57 -9.32 4.73
N LEU A 47 -1.51 -8.91 6.00
CA LEU A 47 -0.88 -7.66 6.42
C LEU A 47 0.61 -7.59 6.05
N ALA A 48 1.36 -8.66 6.35
CA ALA A 48 2.79 -8.72 6.09
C ALA A 48 3.09 -8.68 4.58
N VAL A 49 2.41 -9.53 3.79
CA VAL A 49 2.57 -9.56 2.32
C VAL A 49 2.20 -8.21 1.71
N GLY A 50 1.09 -7.63 2.17
CA GLY A 50 0.65 -6.30 1.73
C GLY A 50 1.70 -5.24 2.02
N GLY A 51 2.21 -5.21 3.25
CA GLY A 51 3.23 -4.26 3.69
C GLY A 51 4.50 -4.31 2.87
N VAL A 52 5.07 -5.51 2.69
CA VAL A 52 6.25 -5.72 1.86
C VAL A 52 5.98 -5.28 0.42
N TRP A 53 4.82 -5.62 -0.13
CA TRP A 53 4.44 -5.25 -1.49
C TRP A 53 4.32 -3.73 -1.67
N GLY A 54 3.63 -3.05 -0.74
CA GLY A 54 3.43 -1.61 -0.75
C GLY A 54 4.75 -0.83 -0.63
N ALA A 55 5.57 -1.20 0.35
CA ALA A 55 6.89 -0.61 0.54
C ALA A 55 7.80 -0.86 -0.68
N GLY A 56 7.81 -2.09 -1.20
CA GLY A 56 8.61 -2.48 -2.35
C GLY A 56 8.24 -1.72 -3.64
N GLN A 57 6.95 -1.44 -3.87
CA GLN A 57 6.52 -0.63 -5.01
C GLN A 57 7.05 0.80 -4.95
N VAL A 58 6.91 1.45 -3.80
CA VAL A 58 7.37 2.84 -3.63
C VAL A 58 8.89 2.92 -3.65
N TRP A 59 9.57 1.94 -3.05
CA TRP A 59 11.01 1.78 -3.14
C TRP A 59 11.51 1.65 -4.58
N ALA A 60 10.89 0.76 -5.36
CA ALA A 60 11.26 0.54 -6.76
C ALA A 60 11.00 1.79 -7.61
N TYR A 61 9.92 2.52 -7.31
CA TYR A 61 9.61 3.77 -7.97
C TYR A 61 10.63 4.88 -7.65
N ASP A 62 10.98 5.05 -6.38
CA ASP A 62 11.89 6.11 -5.93
C ASP A 62 13.33 5.88 -6.44
N ARG A 63 13.81 4.62 -6.46
CA ARG A 63 15.12 4.27 -7.01
C ARG A 63 15.17 4.19 -8.55
N ASP A 64 14.05 4.45 -9.23
CA ASP A 64 13.86 4.17 -10.66
C ASP A 64 14.34 2.75 -11.06
N SER A 65 14.17 1.78 -10.17
CA SER A 65 14.47 0.38 -10.44
C SER A 65 13.71 -0.02 -11.71
N TRP A 66 14.44 -0.59 -12.68
CA TRP A 66 13.93 -1.00 -14.00
C TRP A 66 13.49 0.10 -14.97
N LYS A 67 13.80 1.38 -14.71
CA LYS A 67 13.33 2.52 -15.52
C LYS A 67 11.80 2.64 -15.52
N VAL A 68 11.16 2.21 -14.43
CA VAL A 68 9.70 2.25 -14.29
C VAL A 68 9.18 3.68 -14.31
N ARG A 69 9.93 4.63 -13.74
CA ARG A 69 9.59 6.06 -13.77
C ARG A 69 9.82 6.67 -15.15
N THR A 70 10.85 6.23 -15.86
CA THR A 70 11.27 6.80 -17.15
C THR A 70 10.59 6.18 -18.38
N ARG A 71 10.06 4.94 -18.28
CA ARG A 71 9.36 4.24 -19.39
C ARG A 71 7.96 3.77 -18.98
N ARG A 72 6.92 4.51 -19.40
CA ARG A 72 5.49 4.18 -19.17
C ARG A 72 5.11 2.73 -19.52
N ARG A 73 5.66 2.17 -20.61
CA ARG A 73 5.42 0.76 -20.98
C ARG A 73 5.89 -0.23 -19.92
N ARG A 74 7.03 0.02 -19.27
CA ARG A 74 7.55 -0.86 -18.21
C ARG A 74 6.75 -0.73 -16.92
N ALA A 75 6.29 0.48 -16.60
CA ALA A 75 5.35 0.69 -15.50
C ALA A 75 4.06 -0.12 -15.68
N LEU A 76 3.47 -0.10 -16.89
CA LEU A 76 2.29 -0.89 -17.20
C LEU A 76 2.55 -2.39 -17.04
N VAL A 77 3.65 -2.90 -17.60
CA VAL A 77 4.01 -4.33 -17.49
C VAL A 77 4.16 -4.76 -16.04
N VAL A 78 4.86 -3.98 -15.21
CA VAL A 78 5.03 -4.27 -13.78
C VAL A 78 3.70 -4.24 -13.03
N SER A 79 2.83 -3.27 -13.34
CA SER A 79 1.48 -3.22 -12.75
C SER A 79 0.63 -4.42 -13.16
N PHE A 80 0.65 -4.81 -14.44
CA PHE A 80 -0.09 -5.98 -14.93
C PHE A 80 0.43 -7.28 -14.33
N LEU A 81 1.75 -7.46 -14.23
CA LEU A 81 2.35 -8.61 -13.54
C LEU A 81 1.93 -8.64 -12.07
N GLY A 82 1.94 -7.49 -11.40
CA GLY A 82 1.51 -7.39 -10.01
C GLY A 82 0.07 -7.83 -9.80
N ILE A 83 -0.84 -7.35 -10.67
CA ILE A 83 -2.26 -7.75 -10.63
C ILE A 83 -2.41 -9.24 -10.93
N ALA A 84 -1.65 -9.78 -11.89
CA ALA A 84 -1.70 -11.20 -12.25
C ALA A 84 -1.21 -12.10 -11.11
N VAL A 85 -0.10 -11.72 -10.46
CA VAL A 85 0.46 -12.38 -9.28
C VAL A 85 -0.55 -12.36 -8.12
N GLU A 86 -1.11 -11.19 -7.81
CA GLU A 86 -2.12 -11.02 -6.77
C GLU A 86 -3.35 -11.89 -7.04
N ARG A 87 -3.84 -11.93 -8.29
CA ARG A 87 -5.02 -12.74 -8.65
C ARG A 87 -4.78 -14.24 -8.68
N ARG A 88 -3.52 -14.68 -8.90
CA ARG A 88 -3.21 -16.09 -9.15
C ARG A 88 -2.59 -16.79 -7.94
N LEU A 89 -1.82 -16.09 -7.12
CA LEU A 89 -1.06 -16.69 -6.01
C LEU A 89 -1.64 -16.38 -4.63
N LEU A 90 -2.47 -15.34 -4.49
CA LEU A 90 -2.94 -14.92 -3.18
C LEU A 90 -4.32 -15.50 -2.82
N PRO A 91 -4.55 -15.88 -1.55
CA PRO A 91 -5.84 -16.35 -1.07
C PRO A 91 -6.97 -15.36 -1.37
N ARG A 92 -8.10 -15.87 -1.88
CA ARG A 92 -9.28 -15.05 -2.20
C ARG A 92 -10.20 -14.75 -1.02
N THR A 93 -9.88 -15.26 0.17
CA THR A 93 -10.67 -14.99 1.39
C THR A 93 -10.76 -13.50 1.67
N GLU A 94 -11.93 -13.00 2.06
CA GLU A 94 -12.14 -11.57 2.34
C GLU A 94 -11.21 -11.04 3.44
N SER A 95 -10.95 -11.86 4.47
CA SER A 95 -9.97 -11.59 5.54
C SER A 95 -8.59 -11.25 4.97
N PHE A 96 -8.11 -12.08 4.06
CA PHE A 96 -6.81 -11.92 3.43
C PHE A 96 -6.79 -10.69 2.53
N ARG A 97 -7.83 -10.45 1.72
CA ARG A 97 -7.88 -9.28 0.82
C ARG A 97 -7.92 -7.95 1.57
N TYR A 98 -8.74 -7.84 2.61
CA TYR A 98 -8.78 -6.65 3.45
C TYR A 98 -7.42 -6.42 4.13
N SER A 99 -6.84 -7.48 4.69
CA SER A 99 -5.54 -7.44 5.35
C SER A 99 -4.40 -7.10 4.38
N LEU A 100 -4.45 -7.62 3.15
CA LEU A 100 -3.50 -7.31 2.09
C LEU A 100 -3.56 -5.83 1.69
N GLY A 101 -4.77 -5.30 1.50
CA GLY A 101 -4.99 -3.89 1.19
C GLY A 101 -4.49 -2.98 2.31
N LEU A 102 -4.88 -3.27 3.56
CA LEU A 102 -4.46 -2.53 4.74
C LEU A 102 -2.94 -2.58 4.91
N GLY A 103 -2.35 -3.77 4.79
CA GLY A 103 -0.92 -3.99 4.85
C GLY A 103 -0.19 -3.13 3.82
N ARG A 104 -0.67 -3.10 2.56
CA ARG A 104 -0.08 -2.29 1.49
C ARG A 104 -0.06 -0.81 1.82
N VAL A 105 -1.15 -0.27 2.35
CA VAL A 105 -1.21 1.13 2.79
C VAL A 105 -0.23 1.39 3.94
N LEU A 106 -0.15 0.48 4.93
CA LEU A 106 0.82 0.59 6.02
C LEU A 106 2.27 0.53 5.55
N GLY A 107 2.57 -0.33 4.56
CA GLY A 107 3.90 -0.41 3.95
C GLY A 107 4.30 0.89 3.26
N VAL A 108 3.37 1.51 2.52
CA VAL A 108 3.58 2.84 1.92
C VAL A 108 3.80 3.90 2.99
N LEU A 109 2.96 3.92 4.04
CA LEU A 109 3.09 4.84 5.17
C LEU A 109 4.46 4.73 5.84
N GLY A 110 4.86 3.51 6.21
CA GLY A 110 6.14 3.25 6.85
C GLY A 110 7.30 3.68 5.97
N TYR A 111 7.25 3.35 4.68
CA TYR A 111 8.29 3.75 3.73
C TYR A 111 8.36 5.27 3.57
N ARG A 112 7.22 5.96 3.41
CA ARG A 112 7.19 7.43 3.21
C ARG A 112 7.50 8.22 4.48
N ALA A 113 7.13 7.71 5.65
CA ALA A 113 7.58 8.24 6.93
C ALA A 113 9.10 8.19 7.02
N TRP A 114 9.70 7.05 6.66
CA TRP A 114 11.14 6.87 6.70
C TRP A 114 11.89 7.66 5.60
N TYR A 115 11.43 7.55 4.35
CA TYR A 115 11.96 8.24 3.17
C TYR A 115 10.93 9.26 2.65
N GLY A 116 11.19 10.55 2.85
CA GLY A 116 10.30 11.66 2.50
C GLY A 116 10.08 12.61 3.68
N LEU A 117 9.76 12.03 4.85
CA LEU A 117 9.63 12.79 6.10
C LEU A 117 10.96 12.86 6.86
N LEU A 118 11.48 11.69 7.28
CA LEU A 118 12.66 11.59 8.15
C LEU A 118 13.99 11.64 7.38
N ARG A 119 14.04 11.04 6.19
CA ARG A 119 15.24 11.00 5.33
C ARG A 119 14.95 11.56 3.93
N PRO A 120 15.96 12.11 3.23
CA PRO A 120 15.82 12.47 1.82
C PRO A 120 15.48 11.24 0.98
N LEU A 121 14.86 11.47 -0.18
CA LEU A 121 14.50 10.40 -1.09
C LEU A 121 15.77 9.80 -1.71
N PRO A 122 15.83 8.47 -1.86
CA PRO A 122 16.98 7.84 -2.52
C PRO A 122 17.06 8.31 -3.98
N GLY A 123 18.24 8.73 -4.44
CA GLY A 123 18.46 9.26 -5.80
C GLY A 123 18.23 10.77 -5.96
N ASP A 124 18.32 11.52 -4.87
CA ASP A 124 18.40 13.00 -4.83
C ASP A 124 19.85 13.50 -4.59
N GLU A 125 20.86 12.64 -4.80
CA GLU A 125 22.27 13.03 -4.95
C GLU A 125 22.54 13.55 -6.38
#